data_AF-A0A2G9QEY7-F1
#
_entry.id   AF-A0A2G9QEY7-F1
#
_cell.length_a   1.000
_cell.length_b   1.000
_cell.length_c   1.000
_cell.angle_alpha   90.00
_cell.angle_beta   90.00
_cell.angle_gamma   90.00
#
_symmetry.space_group_name_H-M   'P 1'
#
loop_
_entity.id
_entity.type
_entity.pdbx_description
1 polymer ?
#
loop_
_entity_poly.entity_id
_entity_poly.type
_entity_poly.pdbx_seq_one_letter_code
_entity_poly.pdbx_strand_id
1 'polypeptide(L)'
;MIIMMVEQVLFLMDPMGKELIYQSKLHKNWSLFLWMTSRKDKGVQWKTTILKHSNQQDCSSCGVLILMFAKEFLKTRQISTVQTSAEAAMEAQLHIARTLLVYKGAA
;
A
#
# COMPACT_ATOMS: atom_id res chain seq x y z
N MET A 1 -0.19 -1.93 -2.87
CA MET A 1 1.07 -2.71 -2.93
C MET A 1 2.25 -1.78 -2.71
N ILE A 2 3.27 -2.24 -1.99
CA ILE A 2 4.53 -1.52 -1.76
C ILE A 2 5.67 -2.44 -2.20
N ILE A 3 6.64 -1.91 -2.95
CA ILE A 3 7.81 -2.67 -3.42
C ILE A 3 9.04 -2.18 -2.67
N MET A 4 9.75 -3.10 -2.01
CA MET A 4 11.02 -2.84 -1.34
C MET A 4 12.15 -3.44 -2.18
N MET A 5 12.86 -2.56 -2.88
CA MET A 5 13.84 -2.96 -3.89
C MET A 5 15.07 -3.65 -3.31
N VAL A 6 15.58 -3.15 -2.17
CA VAL A 6 16.79 -3.66 -1.52
C VAL A 6 16.55 -5.07 -0.97
N GLU A 7 15.41 -5.27 -0.31
CA GLU A 7 15.02 -6.52 0.33
C GLU A 7 14.37 -7.51 -0.64
N GLN A 8 14.06 -7.07 -1.86
CA GLN A 8 13.39 -7.83 -2.89
C GLN A 8 12.02 -8.38 -2.44
N VAL A 9 11.23 -7.55 -1.77
CA VAL A 9 9.91 -7.93 -1.23
C VAL A 9 8.79 -7.06 -1.82
N LEU A 10 7.71 -7.73 -2.22
CA LEU A 10 6.44 -7.13 -2.61
C LEU A 10 5.45 -7.29 -1.47
N PHE A 11 5.06 -6.17 -0.87
CA PHE A 11 4.03 -6.11 0.15
C PHE A 11 2.67 -5.87 -0.51
N LEU A 12 1.77 -6.84 -0.37
CA LEU A 12 0.38 -6.73 -0.81
C LEU A 12 -0.49 -6.21 0.34
N MET A 13 -1.41 -5.31 -0.03
CA MET A 13 -2.40 -4.73 0.85
C MET A 13 -3.58 -4.32 -0.04
N ASP A 14 -4.78 -4.71 0.36
CA ASP A 14 -6.06 -4.37 -0.24
C ASP A 14 -7.03 -4.03 0.90
N PRO A 15 -7.47 -2.77 1.06
CA PRO A 15 -8.41 -2.40 2.12
C PRO A 15 -9.67 -3.29 2.20
N MET A 16 -10.06 -3.97 1.12
CA MET A 16 -11.18 -4.91 1.07
C MET A 16 -10.84 -6.34 1.51
N GLY A 17 -9.58 -6.66 1.81
CA GLY A 17 -9.12 -7.97 2.25
C GLY A 17 -9.17 -9.05 1.16
N LYS A 18 -9.03 -8.68 -0.12
CA LYS A 18 -9.10 -9.61 -1.27
C LYS A 18 -7.72 -9.95 -1.86
N GLU A 19 -6.64 -9.80 -1.10
CA GLU A 19 -5.27 -10.00 -1.56
C GLU A 19 -5.05 -11.41 -2.10
N LEU A 20 -5.59 -12.42 -1.41
CA LEU A 20 -5.43 -13.84 -1.78
C LEU A 20 -6.02 -14.15 -3.16
N ILE A 21 -7.08 -13.45 -3.57
CA ILE A 21 -7.74 -13.68 -4.87
C ILE A 21 -6.80 -13.32 -6.02
N TYR A 22 -6.01 -12.25 -5.85
CA TYR A 22 -5.17 -11.72 -6.92
C TYR A 22 -3.67 -11.94 -6.68
N GLN A 23 -3.28 -12.53 -5.55
CA GLN A 23 -1.89 -12.72 -5.15
C GLN A 23 -1.04 -13.37 -6.25
N SER A 24 -1.49 -14.50 -6.80
CA SER A 24 -0.76 -15.23 -7.84
C SER A 24 -0.60 -14.41 -9.14
N LYS A 25 -1.64 -13.66 -9.53
CA LYS A 25 -1.60 -12.81 -10.73
C LYS A 25 -0.71 -11.59 -10.54
N LEU A 26 -0.82 -10.94 -9.39
CA LEU A 26 0.02 -9.80 -9.02
C LEU A 26 1.49 -10.22 -8.92
N HIS A 27 1.77 -11.35 -8.27
CA HIS A 27 3.12 -11.90 -8.18
C HIS A 27 3.72 -12.14 -9.57
N LYS A 28 3.01 -12.83 -10.46
CA LYS A 28 3.51 -13.08 -11.83
C LYS A 28 3.81 -11.78 -12.60
N ASN A 29 2.86 -10.84 -12.61
CA ASN A 29 3.00 -9.61 -13.36
C ASN A 29 4.12 -8.71 -12.82
N TRP A 30 4.18 -8.55 -11.49
CA TRP A 30 5.16 -7.68 -10.87
C TRP A 30 6.55 -8.32 -10.79
N SER A 31 6.67 -9.62 -10.55
CA SER A 31 7.96 -10.31 -10.64
C SER A 31 8.56 -10.21 -12.05
N LEU A 32 7.73 -10.30 -13.11
CA LEU A 32 8.19 -10.10 -14.48
C LEU A 32 8.66 -8.66 -14.73
N PHE A 33 7.86 -7.67 -14.32
CA PHE A 33 8.23 -6.26 -14.42
C PHE A 33 9.53 -5.93 -13.67
N LEU A 34 9.65 -6.46 -12.45
CA LEU A 34 10.83 -6.26 -11.60
C LEU A 34 12.05 -6.98 -12.15
N TRP A 35 11.88 -8.16 -12.75
CA TRP A 35 12.95 -8.85 -13.46
C TRP A 35 13.44 -8.05 -14.67
N MET A 36 12.55 -7.43 -15.44
CA MET A 36 12.93 -6.59 -16.59
C MET A 36 13.68 -5.31 -16.17
N THR A 37 13.36 -4.75 -14.99
CA THR A 37 13.96 -3.50 -14.48
C THR A 37 15.23 -3.73 -13.67
N SER A 38 15.36 -4.88 -13.00
CA SER A 38 16.56 -5.30 -12.26
C SER A 38 17.57 -5.87 -13.26
N ARG A 39 18.38 -5.01 -13.86
CA ARG A 39 19.42 -5.32 -14.88
C ARG A 39 20.00 -6.75 -14.78
N LYS A 40 19.41 -7.73 -15.47
CA LYS A 40 19.90 -9.12 -15.72
C LYS A 40 20.68 -9.83 -14.59
N ASP A 41 20.57 -9.40 -13.34
CA ASP A 41 21.28 -10.03 -12.23
C ASP A 41 20.64 -11.38 -12.00
N LYS A 42 21.38 -12.42 -12.40
CA LYS A 42 20.95 -13.80 -12.36
C LYS A 42 20.74 -14.21 -10.90
N GLY A 43 19.49 -14.28 -10.47
CA GLY A 43 19.13 -14.85 -9.16
C GLY A 43 18.14 -14.07 -8.32
N VAL A 44 17.56 -12.97 -8.81
CA VAL A 44 16.59 -12.19 -8.04
C VAL A 44 15.30 -13.01 -7.79
N GLN A 45 15.12 -13.47 -6.56
CA GLN A 45 13.91 -14.16 -6.11
C GLN A 45 13.06 -13.22 -5.26
N TRP A 46 12.13 -12.54 -5.92
CA TRP A 46 11.18 -11.65 -5.26
C TRP A 46 10.23 -12.43 -4.35
N LYS A 47 10.12 -12.02 -3.09
CA LYS A 47 9.16 -12.57 -2.14
C LYS A 47 7.89 -11.73 -2.13
N THR A 48 6.75 -12.37 -1.93
CA THR A 48 5.48 -11.67 -1.73
C THR A 48 4.99 -11.88 -0.31
N THR A 49 4.61 -10.80 0.36
CA THR A 49 4.08 -10.82 1.72
C THR A 49 2.79 -10.02 1.77
N ILE A 50 1.74 -10.60 2.36
CA ILE A 50 0.50 -9.86 2.64
C ILE A 50 0.68 -9.19 3.99
N LEU A 51 0.45 -7.87 4.03
CA LEU A 51 0.48 -7.12 5.28
C LEU A 51 -0.84 -7.32 6.02
N LYS A 52 -0.76 -7.61 7.32
CA LYS A 52 -1.96 -7.71 8.17
C LYS A 52 -2.53 -6.32 8.43
N HIS A 53 -3.81 -6.15 8.21
CA HIS A 53 -4.57 -4.95 8.54
C HIS A 53 -6.04 -5.31 8.79
N SER A 54 -6.78 -4.38 9.39
CA SER A 54 -8.23 -4.44 9.46
C SER A 54 -8.84 -4.16 8.08
N ASN A 55 -9.99 -4.75 7.79
CA ASN A 55 -10.71 -4.46 6.56
C ASN A 55 -11.45 -3.11 6.67
N GLN A 56 -11.59 -2.45 5.54
CA GLN A 56 -12.48 -1.30 5.37
C GLN A 56 -13.93 -1.71 5.62
N GLN A 57 -14.70 -0.84 6.26
CA GLN A 57 -16.08 -1.10 6.67
C GLN A 57 -17.14 -0.52 5.71
N ASP A 58 -16.70 0.24 4.70
CA ASP A 58 -17.55 0.90 3.70
C ASP A 58 -17.05 0.61 2.26
N CYS A 59 -17.70 1.19 1.25
CA CYS A 59 -17.34 1.01 -0.17
C CYS A 59 -16.61 2.23 -0.80
N SER A 60 -16.28 3.27 -0.04
CA SER A 60 -15.78 4.56 -0.57
C SER A 60 -14.44 5.02 -0.01
N SER A 61 -13.98 4.44 1.09
CA SER A 61 -12.75 4.82 1.80
C SER A 61 -11.46 4.16 1.27
N CYS A 62 -11.52 3.31 0.25
CA CYS A 62 -10.36 2.53 -0.20
C CYS A 62 -9.18 3.42 -0.61
N GLY A 63 -9.44 4.53 -1.30
CA GLY A 63 -8.40 5.47 -1.73
C GLY A 63 -7.66 6.12 -0.56
N VAL A 64 -8.39 6.56 0.49
CA VAL A 64 -7.76 7.19 1.65
C VAL A 64 -7.02 6.18 2.51
N LEU A 65 -7.55 4.96 2.65
CA LEU A 65 -6.92 3.89 3.42
C LEU A 65 -5.59 3.45 2.81
N ILE A 66 -5.47 3.42 1.47
CA ILE A 66 -4.18 3.18 0.81
C ILE A 66 -3.12 4.21 1.22
N LEU A 67 -3.49 5.49 1.35
CA LEU A 67 -2.59 6.55 1.79
C LEU A 67 -2.22 6.39 3.27
N MET A 68 -3.19 6.03 4.12
CA MET A 68 -2.95 5.76 5.53
C MET A 68 -2.00 4.58 5.74
N PHE A 69 -2.22 3.47 5.01
CA PHE A 69 -1.33 2.32 5.00
C PHE A 69 0.08 2.69 4.52
N ALA A 70 0.21 3.44 3.43
CA ALA A 70 1.50 3.87 2.92
C ALA A 70 2.25 4.75 3.95
N LYS A 71 1.56 5.71 4.56
CA LYS A 71 2.11 6.59 5.60
C LYS A 71 2.62 5.79 6.81
N GLU A 72 1.84 4.82 7.28
CA GLU A 72 2.23 4.00 8.43
C GLU A 72 3.36 3.03 8.09
N PHE A 73 3.30 2.38 6.92
CA PHE A 73 4.35 1.49 6.45
C PHE A 73 5.71 2.18 6.34
N LEU A 74 5.74 3.43 5.87
CA LEU A 74 6.98 4.22 5.81
C LEU A 74 7.61 4.44 7.20
N LYS A 75 6.79 4.47 8.27
CA LYS A 75 7.26 4.66 9.64
C LYS A 75 7.67 3.36 10.31
N THR A 76 6.82 2.33 10.23
CA THR A 76 6.92 1.14 11.09
C THR A 76 7.16 -0.15 10.33
N ARG A 77 7.12 -0.11 8.99
CA ARG A 77 7.11 -1.30 8.10
C ARG A 77 5.93 -2.25 8.35
N GLN A 78 4.91 -1.77 9.05
CA GLN A 78 3.67 -2.51 9.36
C GLN A 78 2.48 -1.58 9.12
N ILE A 79 1.28 -2.17 9.04
CA ILE A 79 0.02 -1.42 8.87
C ILE A 79 -1.11 -1.97 9.75
N SER A 80 -0.80 -2.89 10.64
CA SER A 80 -1.77 -3.57 11.52
C SER A 80 -2.45 -2.63 12.52
N THR A 81 -1.82 -1.50 12.82
CA THR A 81 -2.30 -0.47 13.75
C THR A 81 -3.20 0.57 13.10
N VAL A 82 -3.36 0.54 11.77
CA VAL A 82 -4.14 1.53 11.05
C VAL A 82 -5.64 1.30 11.28
N GLN A 83 -6.33 2.34 11.75
CA GLN A 83 -7.77 2.34 11.93
C GLN A 83 -8.47 2.44 10.57
N THR A 84 -9.39 1.51 10.30
CA THR A 84 -10.10 1.40 9.02
C THR A 84 -11.60 1.71 9.12
N SER A 85 -12.03 2.31 10.23
CA SER A 85 -13.40 2.80 10.39
C SER A 85 -13.68 3.99 9.46
N ALA A 86 -14.96 4.21 9.13
CA ALA A 86 -15.37 5.32 8.28
C ALA A 86 -15.00 6.68 8.89
N GLU A 87 -15.05 6.81 10.22
CA GLU A 87 -14.70 8.04 10.94
C GLU A 87 -13.21 8.36 10.79
N ALA A 88 -12.35 7.35 10.98
CA ALA A 88 -10.90 7.52 10.83
C ALA A 88 -10.53 7.87 9.37
N ALA A 89 -11.19 7.23 8.40
CA ALA A 89 -11.03 7.53 6.99
C ALA A 89 -11.46 8.97 6.65
N MET A 90 -12.60 9.42 7.17
CA MET A 90 -13.10 10.79 6.98
C MET A 90 -12.17 11.83 7.59
N GLU A 91 -11.66 11.59 8.81
CA GLU A 91 -10.69 12.47 9.45
C GLU A 91 -9.40 12.57 8.63
N ALA A 92 -8.89 11.43 8.15
CA ALA A 92 -7.71 11.41 7.28
C ALA A 92 -7.95 12.17 5.97
N GLN A 93 -9.14 12.03 5.37
CA GLN A 93 -9.51 12.75 4.16
C GLN A 93 -9.53 14.28 4.38
N LEU A 94 -10.08 14.72 5.52
CA LEU A 94 -10.08 16.13 5.90
C LEU A 94 -8.65 16.65 6.12
N HIS A 95 -7.80 15.86 6.78
CA HIS A 95 -6.40 16.20 6.98
C HIS A 95 -5.64 16.33 5.64
N ILE A 96 -5.87 15.42 4.69
CA ILE A 96 -5.29 15.49 3.35
C ILE A 96 -5.77 16.76 2.64
N ALA A 97 -7.08 17.05 2.65
CA ALA A 97 -7.64 18.24 2.02
C ALA A 97 -7.03 19.53 2.60
N ARG A 98 -6.94 19.64 3.93
CA ARG A 98 -6.28 20.77 4.62
C ARG A 98 -4.83 20.92 4.20
N THR A 99 -4.09 19.81 4.16
CA THR A 99 -2.68 19.80 3.77
C THR A 99 -2.52 20.32 2.33
N LEU A 100 -3.31 19.78 1.39
CA LEU A 100 -3.27 20.20 -0.02
C LEU A 100 -3.64 21.68 -0.20
N LEU A 101 -4.60 22.19 0.57
CA LEU A 101 -4.97 23.62 0.54
C LEU A 101 -3.81 24.51 1.00
N VAL A 102 -3.15 24.17 2.11
CA VAL A 102 -1.98 24.92 2.61
C VAL A 102 -0.87 24.95 1.57
N TYR A 103 -0.55 23.80 0.95
CA TYR A 103 0.49 23.73 -0.07
C TYR A 103 0.12 24.48 -1.36
N LYS A 104 -1.17 24.52 -1.74
CA LYS A 104 -1.63 25.33 -2.89
C LYS A 104 -1.57 26.84 -2.63
N GLY A 105 -1.73 27.27 -1.38
CA GLY A 105 -1.62 28.68 -1.00
C GLY A 105 -0.19 29.19 -0.81
N ALA A 106 0.80 28.29 -0.87
CA ALA A 106 2.22 28.59 -0.71
C ALA A 106 3.01 28.56 -2.04
N ALA A 107 2.31 28.45 -3.18
CA ALA A 107 2.86 28.48 -4.54
C ALA A 107 2.64 29.84 -5.21
#